data_AF-Q12ZJ8-F1
#
_entry.id   AF-Q12ZJ8-F1
#
_cell.length_a   1.000
_cell.length_b   1.000
_cell.length_c   1.000
_cell.angle_alpha   90.00
_cell.angle_beta   90.00
_cell.angle_gamma   90.00
#
_symmetry.space_group_name_H-M   'P 1'
#
loop_
_entity.id
_entity.type
_entity.pdbx_description
1 polymer ?
#
loop_
_entity_poly.entity_id
_entity_poly.type
_entity_poly.pdbx_seq_one_letter_code
_entity_poly.pdbx_strand_id
1 'polypeptide(L)'
;MFNKLKEKLGSFKQSIGKTIDEKAVELKEPVEEIVEIEPAEKPVSTPEVSENVSSFEDQLDKTEASPSLKQKIGFAQKAKALVFEREVILDGSDIEDSLWELEMALLESDIAINVAEAIVESVKEELVGSRKKLGKNTGELVENALRSAIYKVMSANVFDLDDYIRDAEKPVHIVFIGINGTGKTTTISKMAKRLKDMKYSVVIAAGDTFRAGAIDQIAIHAERIGVKLIKHQEGGDPAAVVYDAVQHAKAHNVDVVLSDTAGRMHTNVNLMAQLEKVCRVSSPDLIIFVDEAVAGNDAVERAQQFNTAVPIHGSILTKTDADSKGGAAISIAYITGKPILFLGMGQGYDDLKKFDPEWFVDQLFE
;
A
#
# COMPACT_ATOMS: atom_id res chain seq x y z
N MET A 1 7.33 2.28 -16.83
CA MET A 1 7.37 1.87 -15.40
C MET A 1 6.06 1.16 -15.12
N PHE A 2 6.08 0.12 -14.29
CA PHE A 2 4.88 -0.63 -13.87
C PHE A 2 4.07 -1.31 -14.99
N ASN A 3 4.66 -1.48 -16.18
CA ASN A 3 3.95 -1.99 -17.37
C ASN A 3 3.23 -3.32 -17.12
N LYS A 4 3.84 -4.23 -16.34
CA LYS A 4 3.24 -5.54 -16.06
C LYS A 4 1.97 -5.41 -15.21
N LEU A 5 2.01 -4.60 -14.16
CA LEU A 5 0.84 -4.39 -13.29
C LEU A 5 -0.27 -3.66 -14.04
N LYS A 6 0.05 -2.63 -14.85
CA LYS A 6 -0.92 -1.95 -15.72
C LYS A 6 -1.69 -2.92 -16.62
N GLU A 7 -0.97 -3.79 -17.34
CA GLU A 7 -1.55 -4.77 -18.26
C GLU A 7 -2.50 -5.74 -17.55
N LYS A 8 -2.11 -6.20 -16.36
CA LYS A 8 -2.90 -7.12 -15.54
C LYS A 8 -4.17 -6.49 -14.97
N LEU A 9 -4.08 -5.27 -14.45
CA LEU A 9 -5.24 -4.50 -13.98
C LEU A 9 -6.22 -4.21 -15.13
N GLY A 10 -5.71 -3.88 -16.32
CA GLY A 10 -6.52 -3.70 -17.52
C GLY A 10 -7.25 -4.98 -17.95
N SER A 11 -6.58 -6.14 -17.86
CA SER A 11 -7.17 -7.44 -18.18
C SER A 11 -8.33 -7.79 -17.23
N PHE A 12 -8.15 -7.56 -15.92
CA PHE A 12 -9.21 -7.76 -14.94
C PHE A 12 -10.42 -6.84 -15.18
N LYS A 13 -10.18 -5.55 -15.48
CA LYS A 13 -11.23 -4.59 -15.83
C LYS A 13 -12.09 -5.09 -17.00
N GLN A 14 -11.46 -5.70 -18.01
CA GLN A 14 -12.17 -6.27 -19.14
C GLN A 14 -12.95 -7.54 -18.78
N SER A 15 -12.40 -8.41 -17.92
CA SER A 15 -13.03 -9.65 -17.43
C SER A 15 -14.35 -9.32 -16.71
N ILE A 16 -14.33 -8.46 -15.70
CA ILE A 16 -15.53 -8.05 -14.95
C ILE A 16 -16.55 -7.33 -15.86
N GLY A 17 -16.07 -6.50 -16.79
CA GLY A 17 -16.95 -5.82 -17.75
C GLY A 17 -17.82 -6.80 -18.54
N LYS A 18 -17.21 -7.90 -19.01
CA LYS A 18 -17.94 -8.96 -19.73
C LYS A 18 -18.95 -9.67 -18.84
N THR A 19 -18.58 -10.04 -17.62
CA THR A 19 -19.50 -10.72 -16.69
C THR A 19 -20.74 -9.89 -16.38
N ILE A 20 -20.57 -8.57 -16.23
CA ILE A 20 -21.69 -7.65 -15.99
C ILE A 20 -22.61 -7.56 -17.22
N ASP A 21 -22.03 -7.51 -18.42
CA ASP A 21 -22.79 -7.50 -19.68
C ASP A 21 -23.52 -8.83 -19.92
N GLU A 22 -22.93 -9.97 -19.59
CA GLU A 22 -23.55 -11.30 -19.70
C GLU A 22 -24.75 -11.45 -18.76
N LYS A 23 -24.60 -11.08 -17.48
CA LYS A 23 -25.72 -11.08 -16.52
C LYS A 23 -26.85 -10.14 -16.92
N ALA A 24 -26.51 -9.01 -17.52
CA ALA A 24 -27.48 -8.08 -18.07
C ALA A 24 -28.32 -8.67 -19.22
N VAL A 25 -27.79 -9.67 -19.93
CA VAL A 25 -28.50 -10.42 -20.98
C VAL A 25 -29.33 -11.55 -20.38
N GLU A 26 -28.78 -12.35 -19.47
CA GLU A 26 -29.52 -13.46 -18.81
C GLU A 26 -30.80 -12.99 -18.12
N LEU A 27 -30.74 -11.87 -17.41
CA LEU A 27 -31.89 -11.31 -16.71
C LEU A 27 -32.91 -10.61 -17.65
N LYS A 28 -32.58 -10.43 -18.94
CA LYS A 28 -33.50 -9.93 -19.98
C LYS A 28 -34.18 -11.04 -20.77
N GLU A 29 -33.62 -12.26 -20.77
CA GLU A 29 -34.29 -13.39 -21.39
C GLU A 29 -35.53 -13.75 -20.57
N PRO A 30 -36.72 -13.85 -21.18
CA PRO A 30 -37.89 -14.30 -20.46
C PRO A 30 -37.64 -15.76 -20.05
N VAL A 31 -37.89 -16.05 -18.77
CA VAL A 31 -38.04 -17.43 -18.29
C VAL A 31 -39.28 -18.01 -18.95
N GLU A 32 -39.15 -18.51 -20.18
CA GLU A 32 -40.13 -19.38 -20.81
C GLU A 32 -39.93 -20.80 -20.26
N GLU A 33 -40.94 -21.29 -19.51
CA GLU A 33 -41.12 -22.62 -18.86
C GLU A 33 -40.96 -22.57 -17.32
N ILE A 34 -41.96 -22.87 -16.47
CA ILE A 34 -43.20 -23.64 -16.58
C ILE A 34 -44.23 -23.03 -15.59
N VAL A 35 -45.40 -22.60 -16.08
CA VAL A 35 -46.64 -22.63 -15.29
C VAL A 35 -47.74 -23.11 -16.25
N GLU A 36 -47.89 -24.42 -16.33
CA GLU A 36 -49.12 -25.03 -16.84
C GLU A 36 -50.23 -24.64 -15.86
N ILE A 37 -51.03 -23.65 -16.24
CA ILE A 37 -52.24 -23.26 -15.51
C ILE A 37 -53.32 -24.27 -15.93
N GLU A 38 -53.59 -25.27 -15.10
CA GLU A 38 -54.86 -26.00 -15.17
C GLU A 38 -56.02 -25.05 -14.78
N PRO A 39 -57.11 -24.94 -15.56
CA PRO A 39 -58.21 -24.07 -15.23
C PRO A 39 -59.21 -24.73 -14.27
N ALA A 40 -59.34 -24.11 -13.09
CA ALA A 40 -60.56 -23.89 -12.29
C ALA A 40 -61.72 -24.91 -12.33
N GLU A 41 -61.94 -25.59 -11.19
CA GLU A 41 -63.28 -26.01 -10.76
C GLU A 41 -63.80 -25.11 -9.61
N LYS A 42 -65.09 -24.76 -9.70
CA LYS A 42 -65.84 -23.91 -8.76
C LYS A 42 -66.13 -24.64 -7.43
N PRO A 43 -66.28 -23.92 -6.30
CA PRO A 43 -66.68 -24.53 -5.04
C PRO A 43 -68.21 -24.59 -4.91
N VAL A 44 -68.73 -25.68 -4.33
CA VAL A 44 -70.08 -25.74 -3.75
C VAL A 44 -69.99 -26.36 -2.35
N SER A 45 -70.70 -25.69 -1.42
CA SER A 45 -71.21 -26.12 -0.11
C SER A 45 -70.27 -26.18 1.10
N THR A 46 -70.45 -25.18 1.97
CA THR A 46 -70.61 -25.31 3.44
C THR A 46 -71.92 -26.07 3.78
N PRO A 47 -72.18 -26.56 5.03
CA PRO A 47 -71.75 -26.05 6.35
C PRO A 47 -71.22 -27.18 7.29
N GLU A 48 -70.67 -26.99 8.49
CA GLU A 48 -71.17 -26.29 9.69
C GLU A 48 -70.05 -25.99 10.72
N VAL A 49 -70.25 -24.85 11.38
CA VAL A 49 -69.98 -24.44 12.78
C VAL A 49 -69.31 -25.44 13.74
N SER A 50 -68.20 -24.99 14.36
CA SER A 50 -68.05 -25.04 15.83
C SER A 50 -66.97 -24.06 16.31
N GLU A 51 -67.38 -23.23 17.26
CA GLU A 51 -66.59 -22.24 18.01
C GLU A 51 -65.45 -22.87 18.81
N ASN A 52 -64.29 -22.20 18.89
CA ASN A 52 -63.79 -21.76 20.19
C ASN A 52 -62.63 -20.76 20.06
N VAL A 53 -62.79 -19.68 20.81
CA VAL A 53 -61.85 -18.59 21.04
C VAL A 53 -61.01 -18.96 22.26
N SER A 54 -59.68 -18.79 22.20
CA SER A 54 -58.87 -18.61 23.40
C SER A 54 -57.49 -18.06 23.06
N SER A 55 -57.39 -16.74 23.21
CA SER A 55 -56.19 -15.94 23.41
C SER A 55 -55.21 -16.52 24.45
N PHE A 56 -53.90 -16.36 24.23
CA PHE A 56 -52.93 -16.09 25.30
C PHE A 56 -51.74 -15.32 24.72
N GLU A 57 -51.70 -14.01 24.97
CA GLU A 57 -50.48 -13.22 25.06
C GLU A 57 -49.88 -13.42 26.45
N ASP A 58 -48.57 -13.68 26.52
CA ASP A 58 -47.59 -13.02 27.39
C ASP A 58 -46.36 -13.93 27.58
N GLN A 59 -45.18 -13.46 27.18
CA GLN A 59 -44.09 -13.09 28.09
C GLN A 59 -42.78 -12.85 27.33
N LEU A 60 -42.26 -11.63 27.51
CA LEU A 60 -40.86 -11.27 27.31
C LEU A 60 -40.00 -11.93 28.39
N ASP A 61 -38.83 -12.49 28.05
CA ASP A 61 -37.53 -11.91 28.44
C ASP A 61 -36.33 -12.66 27.82
N LYS A 62 -35.34 -11.85 27.38
CA LYS A 62 -33.90 -12.11 27.20
C LYS A 62 -33.40 -13.28 26.34
N THR A 63 -32.71 -12.95 25.23
CA THR A 63 -31.31 -13.38 25.01
C THR A 63 -30.67 -12.67 23.80
N GLU A 64 -29.47 -12.11 24.06
CA GLU A 64 -28.29 -12.02 23.19
C GLU A 64 -28.40 -11.46 21.75
N ALA A 65 -27.75 -10.31 21.56
CA ALA A 65 -27.43 -9.75 20.26
C ALA A 65 -26.53 -10.71 19.45
N SER A 66 -27.12 -11.33 18.43
CA SER A 66 -26.39 -12.03 17.36
C SER A 66 -25.91 -11.05 16.29
N PRO A 67 -24.77 -11.30 15.63
CA PRO A 67 -24.19 -10.41 14.63
C PRO A 67 -25.10 -10.36 13.39
N SER A 68 -25.24 -9.16 12.82
CA SER A 68 -26.07 -8.87 11.66
C SER A 68 -25.66 -9.74 10.45
N LEU A 69 -26.48 -10.74 10.13
CA LEU A 69 -26.45 -11.48 8.88
C LEU A 69 -26.71 -10.52 7.72
N LYS A 70 -25.72 -10.31 6.84
CA LYS A 70 -25.92 -9.62 5.55
C LYS A 70 -27.03 -10.36 4.78
N GLN A 71 -28.14 -9.67 4.56
CA GLN A 71 -29.34 -10.19 3.92
C GLN A 71 -29.05 -10.48 2.43
N LYS A 72 -29.15 -11.74 2.01
CA LYS A 72 -29.02 -12.11 0.58
C LYS A 72 -30.12 -11.43 -0.23
N ILE A 73 -29.75 -10.62 -1.21
CA ILE A 73 -30.67 -9.91 -2.10
C ILE A 73 -31.38 -10.93 -2.99
N GLY A 74 -32.72 -10.98 -2.93
CA GLY A 74 -33.55 -11.95 -3.65
C GLY A 74 -33.66 -11.66 -5.16
N PHE A 75 -33.88 -12.71 -5.95
CA PHE A 75 -34.00 -12.67 -7.42
C PHE A 75 -34.99 -11.61 -7.93
N ALA A 76 -36.16 -11.48 -7.28
CA ALA A 76 -37.17 -10.48 -7.63
C ALA A 76 -36.66 -9.03 -7.49
N GLN A 77 -35.77 -8.77 -6.53
CA GLN A 77 -35.18 -7.45 -6.31
C GLN A 77 -34.15 -7.11 -7.40
N LYS A 78 -33.37 -8.10 -7.87
CA LYS A 78 -32.43 -7.97 -8.99
C LYS A 78 -33.16 -7.74 -10.31
N ALA A 79 -34.21 -8.51 -10.58
CA ALA A 79 -35.04 -8.34 -11.78
C ALA A 79 -35.71 -6.96 -11.82
N LYS A 80 -36.20 -6.47 -10.67
CA LYS A 80 -36.77 -5.12 -10.56
C LYS A 80 -35.72 -4.03 -10.84
N ALA A 81 -34.52 -4.14 -10.26
CA ALA A 81 -33.43 -3.19 -10.51
C ALA A 81 -33.04 -3.16 -12.00
N LEU A 82 -32.97 -4.31 -12.66
CA LEU A 82 -32.64 -4.35 -14.08
C LEU A 82 -33.74 -3.77 -14.98
N VAL A 83 -34.99 -4.17 -14.77
CA VAL A 83 -36.11 -3.82 -15.64
C VAL A 83 -36.54 -2.36 -15.46
N PHE A 84 -36.55 -1.86 -14.22
CA PHE A 84 -37.03 -0.50 -13.91
C PHE A 84 -35.90 0.53 -13.82
N GLU A 85 -34.73 0.15 -13.30
CA GLU A 85 -33.64 1.10 -13.00
C GLU A 85 -32.45 0.95 -13.98
N ARG A 86 -32.46 -0.09 -14.84
CA ARG A 86 -31.29 -0.53 -15.63
C ARG A 86 -30.06 -0.71 -14.75
N GLU A 87 -30.24 -1.36 -13.61
CA GLU A 87 -29.17 -1.64 -12.65
C GLU A 87 -28.96 -3.15 -12.44
N VAL A 88 -27.70 -3.62 -12.51
CA VAL A 88 -27.28 -4.98 -12.10
C VAL A 88 -26.75 -4.91 -10.68
N ILE A 89 -27.15 -5.86 -9.85
CA ILE A 89 -26.58 -6.09 -8.52
C ILE A 89 -25.70 -7.32 -8.64
N LEU A 90 -24.40 -7.17 -8.38
CA LEU A 90 -23.48 -8.29 -8.36
C LEU A 90 -23.48 -8.99 -7.00
N ASP A 91 -23.56 -10.30 -7.06
CA ASP A 91 -23.28 -11.22 -5.96
C ASP A 91 -21.79 -11.58 -5.92
N GLY A 92 -21.33 -12.00 -4.74
CA GLY A 92 -19.94 -12.44 -4.58
C GLY A 92 -19.55 -13.60 -5.50
N SER A 93 -20.48 -14.51 -5.81
CA SER A 93 -20.25 -15.64 -6.71
C SER A 93 -20.03 -15.23 -8.16
N ASP A 94 -20.47 -14.04 -8.56
CA ASP A 94 -20.43 -13.62 -9.96
C ASP A 94 -19.04 -13.19 -10.38
N ILE A 95 -18.31 -12.64 -9.42
CA ILE A 95 -17.00 -12.04 -9.65
C ILE A 95 -15.90 -12.89 -9.02
N GLU A 96 -16.22 -14.05 -8.46
CA GLU A 96 -15.29 -14.90 -7.72
C GLU A 96 -14.10 -15.32 -8.58
N ASP A 97 -14.36 -15.85 -9.79
CA ASP A 97 -13.32 -16.24 -10.74
C ASP A 97 -12.46 -15.03 -11.15
N SER A 98 -13.07 -13.90 -11.46
CA SER A 98 -12.35 -12.68 -11.82
C SER A 98 -11.52 -12.13 -10.66
N LEU A 99 -12.02 -12.19 -9.41
CA LEU A 99 -11.29 -11.76 -8.23
C LEU A 99 -10.09 -12.68 -7.95
N TRP A 100 -10.22 -13.97 -8.21
CA TRP A 100 -9.10 -14.90 -8.15
C TRP A 100 -8.06 -14.60 -9.25
N GLU A 101 -8.49 -14.30 -10.47
CA GLU A 101 -7.60 -13.85 -11.54
C GLU A 101 -6.86 -12.55 -11.16
N LEU A 102 -7.55 -11.59 -10.53
CA LEU A 102 -6.95 -10.38 -9.99
C LEU A 102 -5.87 -10.71 -8.95
N GLU A 103 -6.18 -11.59 -8.00
CA GLU A 103 -5.23 -12.01 -6.98
C GLU A 103 -3.95 -12.56 -7.60
N MET A 104 -4.07 -13.51 -8.54
CA MET A 104 -2.94 -14.08 -9.27
C MET A 104 -2.14 -13.00 -10.04
N ALA A 105 -2.84 -12.05 -10.67
CA ALA A 105 -2.25 -10.91 -11.35
C ALA A 105 -1.41 -10.01 -10.42
N LEU A 106 -1.91 -9.75 -9.21
CA LEU A 106 -1.21 -8.96 -8.19
C LEU A 106 0.05 -9.70 -7.72
N LEU A 107 -0.07 -11.00 -7.41
CA LEU A 107 1.06 -11.85 -7.02
C LEU A 107 2.17 -11.88 -8.09
N GLU A 108 1.79 -12.02 -9.36
CA GLU A 108 2.74 -12.00 -10.49
C GLU A 108 3.48 -10.66 -10.65
N SER A 109 2.96 -9.60 -10.04
CA SER A 109 3.51 -8.23 -10.05
C SER A 109 4.34 -7.93 -8.81
N ASP A 110 4.80 -8.96 -8.08
CA ASP A 110 5.54 -8.88 -6.83
C ASP A 110 4.78 -8.10 -5.74
N ILE A 111 3.45 -8.26 -5.70
CA ILE A 111 2.64 -7.87 -4.55
C ILE A 111 2.59 -9.05 -3.59
N ALA A 112 2.88 -8.79 -2.31
CA ALA A 112 2.86 -9.83 -1.28
C ALA A 112 1.43 -10.36 -1.08
N ILE A 113 1.31 -11.66 -0.77
CA ILE A 113 0.04 -12.39 -0.71
C ILE A 113 -1.00 -11.73 0.18
N ASN A 114 -0.64 -11.40 1.41
CA ASN A 114 -1.51 -10.72 2.37
C ASN A 114 -1.97 -9.33 1.90
N VAL A 115 -1.21 -8.69 1.00
CA VAL A 115 -1.55 -7.39 0.41
C VAL A 115 -2.47 -7.57 -0.78
N ALA A 116 -2.21 -8.59 -1.61
CA ALA A 116 -3.09 -8.97 -2.71
C ALA A 116 -4.48 -9.35 -2.19
N GLU A 117 -4.55 -10.21 -1.16
CA GLU A 117 -5.79 -10.58 -0.47
C GLU A 117 -6.54 -9.35 0.06
N ALA A 118 -5.83 -8.41 0.69
CA ALA A 118 -6.44 -7.17 1.21
C ALA A 118 -6.99 -6.27 0.09
N ILE A 119 -6.30 -6.16 -1.04
CA ILE A 119 -6.76 -5.40 -2.20
C ILE A 119 -8.00 -6.07 -2.81
N VAL A 120 -7.96 -7.39 -3.01
CA VAL A 120 -9.06 -8.17 -3.58
C VAL A 120 -10.31 -8.08 -2.71
N GLU A 121 -10.18 -8.20 -1.39
CA GLU A 121 -11.31 -8.05 -0.47
C GLU A 121 -11.86 -6.62 -0.50
N SER A 122 -11.01 -5.59 -0.52
CA SER A 122 -11.46 -4.19 -0.65
C SER A 122 -12.23 -3.95 -1.95
N VAL A 123 -11.77 -4.54 -3.07
CA VAL A 123 -12.46 -4.45 -4.36
C VAL A 123 -13.80 -5.19 -4.30
N LYS A 124 -13.83 -6.39 -3.72
CA LYS A 124 -15.06 -7.17 -3.54
C LYS A 124 -16.09 -6.41 -2.70
N GLU A 125 -15.69 -5.78 -1.61
CA GLU A 125 -16.59 -4.98 -0.76
C GLU A 125 -17.21 -3.81 -1.52
N GLU A 126 -16.47 -3.17 -2.43
CA GLU A 126 -16.96 -2.06 -3.25
C GLU A 126 -17.85 -2.53 -4.41
N LEU A 127 -17.55 -3.71 -4.97
CA LEU A 127 -18.26 -4.27 -6.13
C LEU A 127 -19.48 -5.12 -5.78
N VAL A 128 -19.57 -5.73 -4.60
CA VAL A 128 -20.67 -6.62 -4.19
C VAL A 128 -21.77 -5.84 -3.47
N GLY A 129 -23.03 -6.06 -3.86
CA GLY A 129 -24.18 -5.41 -3.24
C GLY A 129 -24.41 -3.94 -3.64
N SER A 130 -23.49 -3.35 -4.42
CA SER A 130 -23.71 -2.06 -5.07
C SER A 130 -24.63 -2.22 -6.28
N ARG A 131 -25.62 -1.32 -6.42
CA ARG A 131 -26.47 -1.26 -7.62
C ARG A 131 -25.69 -0.58 -8.74
N LYS A 132 -25.55 -1.25 -9.89
CA LYS A 132 -24.67 -0.78 -10.98
C LYS A 132 -25.49 -0.48 -12.21
N LYS A 133 -25.52 0.79 -12.64
CA LYS A 133 -26.17 1.16 -13.90
C LYS A 133 -25.48 0.46 -15.07
N LEU A 134 -26.25 -0.30 -15.86
CA LEU A 134 -25.77 -0.92 -17.09
C LEU A 134 -25.41 0.17 -18.11
N GLY A 135 -24.20 0.10 -18.66
CA GLY A 135 -23.79 0.94 -19.79
C GLY A 135 -22.28 1.19 -19.84
N LYS A 136 -21.89 2.29 -20.51
CA LYS A 136 -20.48 2.66 -20.77
C LYS A 136 -19.60 2.83 -19.50
N ASN A 137 -20.19 2.96 -18.32
CA ASN A 137 -19.48 3.28 -17.08
C ASN A 137 -19.12 2.04 -16.24
N THR A 138 -19.43 0.83 -16.70
CA THR A 138 -19.12 -0.40 -15.96
C THR A 138 -17.61 -0.59 -15.75
N GLY A 139 -16.81 -0.37 -16.80
CA GLY A 139 -15.36 -0.43 -16.70
C GLY A 139 -14.80 0.65 -15.77
N GLU A 140 -15.38 1.85 -15.78
CA GLU A 140 -15.00 2.95 -14.87
C GLU A 140 -15.28 2.59 -13.41
N LEU A 141 -16.38 1.90 -13.12
CA LEU A 141 -16.68 1.43 -11.76
C LEU A 141 -15.63 0.45 -11.22
N VAL A 142 -15.21 -0.52 -12.05
CA VAL A 142 -14.19 -1.50 -11.66
C VAL A 142 -12.83 -0.82 -11.48
N GLU A 143 -12.49 0.10 -12.38
CA GLU A 143 -11.27 0.89 -12.27
C GLU A 143 -11.27 1.74 -10.99
N ASN A 144 -12.38 2.42 -10.70
CA ASN A 144 -12.51 3.23 -9.48
C ASN A 144 -12.37 2.37 -8.22
N ALA A 145 -12.94 1.16 -8.20
CA ALA A 145 -12.79 0.24 -7.08
C ALA A 145 -11.33 -0.22 -6.88
N LEU A 146 -10.63 -0.51 -7.97
CA LEU A 146 -9.20 -0.84 -7.90
C LEU A 146 -8.35 0.36 -7.47
N ARG A 147 -8.59 1.53 -8.05
CA ARG A 147 -7.92 2.79 -7.68
C ARG A 147 -8.11 3.08 -6.19
N SER A 148 -9.34 2.98 -5.71
CA SER A 148 -9.73 3.14 -4.31
C SER A 148 -9.00 2.14 -3.40
N ALA A 149 -9.00 0.85 -3.74
CA ALA A 149 -8.34 -0.19 -2.95
C ALA A 149 -6.82 0.01 -2.85
N ILE A 150 -6.14 0.28 -3.97
CA ILE A 150 -4.69 0.52 -3.99
C ILE A 150 -4.36 1.83 -3.27
N TYR A 151 -5.12 2.90 -3.53
CA TYR A 151 -4.93 4.18 -2.85
C TYR A 151 -5.05 4.03 -1.33
N LYS A 152 -6.05 3.29 -0.85
CA LYS A 152 -6.26 3.05 0.59
C LYS A 152 -5.07 2.36 1.23
N VAL A 153 -4.44 1.40 0.54
CA VAL A 153 -3.20 0.75 1.00
C VAL A 153 -2.05 1.77 1.06
N MET A 154 -1.88 2.58 0.03
CA MET A 154 -0.76 3.53 -0.08
C MET A 154 -0.90 4.77 0.83
N SER A 155 -2.13 5.17 1.17
CA SER A 155 -2.44 6.38 1.94
C SER A 155 -2.73 6.10 3.42
N ALA A 156 -2.67 4.84 3.86
CA ALA A 156 -3.02 4.45 5.23
C ALA A 156 -2.21 5.17 6.32
N ASN A 157 -0.98 5.62 6.01
CA ASN A 157 -0.13 6.37 6.92
C ASN A 157 0.38 7.62 6.24
N VAL A 158 -0.19 8.78 6.59
CA VAL A 158 0.24 10.07 6.07
C VAL A 158 1.37 10.60 6.95
N PHE A 159 2.58 10.70 6.40
CA PHE A 159 3.70 11.38 7.02
C PHE A 159 4.46 12.15 5.95
N ASP A 160 4.61 13.46 6.17
CA ASP A 160 5.33 14.34 5.28
C ASP A 160 6.68 14.71 5.91
N LEU A 161 7.77 14.28 5.27
CA LEU A 161 9.12 14.54 5.78
C LEU A 161 9.45 16.04 5.79
N ASP A 162 8.94 16.81 4.82
CA ASP A 162 9.24 18.24 4.72
C ASP A 162 8.55 19.03 5.82
N ASP A 163 7.29 18.69 6.11
CA ASP A 163 6.53 19.29 7.21
C ASP A 163 7.17 18.93 8.55
N TYR A 164 7.52 17.66 8.75
CA TYR A 164 8.22 17.23 9.97
C TYR A 164 9.53 17.99 10.16
N ILE A 165 10.36 18.09 9.11
CA ILE A 165 11.61 18.85 9.19
C ILE A 165 11.31 20.30 9.52
N ARG A 166 10.35 20.96 8.88
CA ARG A 166 10.03 22.37 9.14
C ARG A 166 9.65 22.64 10.60
N ASP A 167 8.83 21.77 11.18
CA ASP A 167 8.15 22.03 12.45
C ASP A 167 8.88 21.44 13.67
N ALA A 168 9.79 20.47 13.48
CA ALA A 168 10.56 19.85 14.56
C ALA A 168 11.71 20.74 15.09
N GLU A 169 12.08 20.48 16.34
CA GLU A 169 13.28 21.09 16.96
C GLU A 169 14.56 20.66 16.22
N LYS A 170 15.53 21.58 16.14
CA LYS A 170 16.79 21.37 15.41
C LYS A 170 17.92 20.90 16.33
N PRO A 171 18.86 20.07 15.85
CA PRO A 171 18.89 19.45 14.52
C PRO A 171 17.92 18.26 14.41
N VAL A 172 17.29 18.10 13.25
CA VAL A 172 16.57 16.87 12.92
C VAL A 172 17.57 15.80 12.48
N HIS A 173 17.67 14.71 13.22
CA HIS A 173 18.60 13.62 13.00
C HIS A 173 17.91 12.44 12.30
N ILE A 174 18.35 12.16 11.08
CA ILE A 174 17.79 11.12 10.21
C ILE A 174 18.85 10.04 9.96
N VAL A 175 18.55 8.80 10.34
CA VAL A 175 19.39 7.63 10.08
C VAL A 175 18.82 6.84 8.90
N PHE A 176 19.65 6.54 7.91
CA PHE A 176 19.26 5.75 6.76
C PHE A 176 19.76 4.32 6.92
N ILE A 177 18.86 3.35 6.81
CA ILE A 177 19.17 1.92 6.94
C ILE A 177 18.78 1.17 5.66
N GLY A 178 19.22 -0.09 5.54
CA GLY A 178 18.97 -0.94 4.38
C GLY A 178 20.24 -1.67 3.98
N ILE A 179 20.19 -2.51 2.94
CA ILE A 179 21.37 -3.31 2.57
C ILE A 179 22.32 -2.57 1.62
N ASN A 180 23.43 -3.22 1.25
CA ASN A 180 24.41 -2.71 0.29
C ASN A 180 23.86 -2.81 -1.14
N GLY A 181 24.23 -1.86 -2.00
CA GLY A 181 23.85 -1.89 -3.42
C GLY A 181 22.45 -1.34 -3.74
N THR A 182 21.64 -1.05 -2.71
CA THR A 182 20.29 -0.47 -2.86
C THR A 182 20.25 1.04 -3.08
N GLY A 183 21.42 1.69 -3.15
CA GLY A 183 21.51 3.14 -3.43
C GLY A 183 21.36 4.05 -2.21
N LYS A 184 21.55 3.55 -0.97
CA LYS A 184 21.50 4.34 0.28
C LYS A 184 22.42 5.57 0.28
N THR A 185 23.74 5.41 0.07
CA THR A 185 24.69 6.54 0.03
C THR A 185 24.32 7.59 -1.03
N THR A 186 23.88 7.16 -2.21
CA THR A 186 23.41 8.07 -3.26
C THR A 186 22.12 8.78 -2.83
N THR A 187 21.18 8.07 -2.22
CA THR A 187 19.91 8.62 -1.71
C THR A 187 20.14 9.69 -0.65
N ILE A 188 21.06 9.45 0.30
CA ILE A 188 21.47 10.44 1.30
C ILE A 188 22.02 11.69 0.63
N SER A 189 22.82 11.52 -0.42
CA SER A 189 23.41 12.63 -1.17
C SER A 189 22.34 13.43 -1.93
N LYS A 190 21.36 12.76 -2.56
CA LYS A 190 20.19 13.43 -3.18
C LYS A 190 19.36 14.19 -2.16
N MET A 191 19.10 13.58 -1.00
CA MET A 191 18.36 14.21 0.10
C MET A 191 19.11 15.46 0.62
N ALA A 192 20.44 15.36 0.81
CA ALA A 192 21.26 16.48 1.23
C ALA A 192 21.20 17.65 0.24
N LYS A 193 21.29 17.36 -1.07
CA LYS A 193 21.15 18.37 -2.13
C LYS A 193 19.76 19.02 -2.10
N ARG A 194 18.69 18.22 -2.03
CA ARG A 194 17.31 18.70 -1.97
C ARG A 194 17.06 19.60 -0.77
N LEU A 195 17.49 19.19 0.43
CA LEU A 195 17.35 19.98 1.66
C LEU A 195 18.15 21.29 1.58
N LYS A 196 19.34 21.26 0.99
CA LYS A 196 20.15 22.46 0.75
C LYS A 196 19.47 23.43 -0.23
N ASP A 197 18.85 22.92 -1.29
CA ASP A 197 18.07 23.75 -2.23
C ASP A 197 16.88 24.41 -1.54
N MET A 198 16.25 23.69 -0.59
CA MET A 198 15.22 24.20 0.32
C MET A 198 15.75 25.12 1.43
N LYS A 199 17.04 25.47 1.39
CA LYS A 199 17.73 26.39 2.33
C LYS A 199 17.99 25.86 3.74
N TYR A 200 17.85 24.55 3.96
CA TYR A 200 18.31 23.93 5.21
C TYR A 200 19.83 23.74 5.19
N SER A 201 20.45 23.97 6.34
CA SER A 201 21.83 23.58 6.61
C SER A 201 21.90 22.08 6.94
N VAL A 202 22.85 21.38 6.30
CA VAL A 202 22.93 19.90 6.37
C VAL A 202 24.36 19.47 6.70
N VAL A 203 24.47 18.49 7.59
CA VAL A 203 25.70 17.73 7.84
C VAL A 203 25.45 16.25 7.60
N ILE A 204 26.43 15.56 7.01
CA ILE A 204 26.38 14.13 6.75
C ILE A 204 27.31 13.40 7.72
N ALA A 205 26.86 12.27 8.28
CA ALA A 205 27.69 11.34 9.04
C ALA A 205 28.03 10.10 8.18
N ALA A 206 29.33 9.83 8.00
CA ALA A 206 29.82 8.66 7.26
C ALA A 206 29.86 7.41 8.16
N GLY A 207 28.70 6.87 8.54
CA GLY A 207 28.60 5.71 9.43
C GLY A 207 28.83 4.34 8.76
N ASP A 208 28.97 4.25 7.44
CA ASP A 208 29.44 3.04 6.75
C ASP A 208 30.96 2.91 6.84
N THR A 209 31.47 2.60 8.04
CA THR A 209 32.91 2.59 8.33
C THR A 209 33.62 1.30 7.89
N PHE A 210 32.88 0.25 7.53
CA PHE A 210 33.45 -1.08 7.23
C PHE A 210 33.48 -1.43 5.76
N ARG A 211 32.69 -0.75 4.91
CA ARG A 211 32.74 -1.00 3.47
C ARG A 211 33.86 -0.18 2.85
N ALA A 212 34.83 -0.88 2.28
CA ALA A 212 35.92 -0.28 1.52
C ALA A 212 35.40 0.72 0.48
N GLY A 213 35.94 1.94 0.52
CA GLY A 213 35.58 3.04 -0.38
C GLY A 213 34.24 3.73 -0.10
N ALA A 214 33.45 3.30 0.91
CA ALA A 214 32.17 3.96 1.23
C ALA A 214 32.36 5.38 1.76
N ILE A 215 33.34 5.57 2.65
CA ILE A 215 33.69 6.89 3.19
C ILE A 215 34.15 7.83 2.06
N ASP A 216 34.95 7.34 1.11
CA ASP A 216 35.43 8.14 -0.03
C ASP A 216 34.28 8.46 -1.00
N GLN A 217 33.40 7.50 -1.25
CA GLN A 217 32.22 7.70 -2.09
C GLN A 217 31.34 8.85 -1.55
N ILE A 218 30.99 8.81 -0.26
CA ILE A 218 30.15 9.85 0.33
C ILE A 218 30.89 11.18 0.47
N ALA A 219 32.23 11.16 0.64
CA ALA A 219 33.05 12.37 0.65
C ALA A 219 33.02 13.11 -0.69
N ILE A 220 33.12 12.39 -1.81
CA ILE A 220 33.02 13.00 -3.14
C ILE A 220 31.64 13.66 -3.33
N HIS A 221 30.56 13.01 -2.88
CA HIS A 221 29.23 13.61 -2.93
C HIS A 221 29.13 14.85 -2.04
N ALA A 222 29.61 14.77 -0.80
CA ALA A 222 29.56 15.88 0.15
C ALA A 222 30.33 17.11 -0.37
N GLU A 223 31.50 16.90 -0.96
CA GLU A 223 32.29 17.96 -1.61
C GLU A 223 31.54 18.59 -2.79
N ARG A 224 31.00 17.77 -3.70
CA ARG A 224 30.25 18.24 -4.88
C ARG A 224 29.00 19.05 -4.51
N ILE A 225 28.29 18.64 -3.45
CA ILE A 225 27.09 19.32 -2.99
C ILE A 225 27.48 20.53 -2.12
N GLY A 226 28.68 20.55 -1.55
CA GLY A 226 29.15 21.54 -0.59
C GLY A 226 28.44 21.43 0.76
N VAL A 227 28.40 20.22 1.32
CA VAL A 227 27.87 19.91 2.66
C VAL A 227 28.99 19.37 3.55
N LYS A 228 28.91 19.64 4.85
CA LYS A 228 29.91 19.15 5.80
C LYS A 228 29.78 17.64 5.94
N LEU A 229 30.90 16.93 5.84
CA LEU A 229 31.00 15.51 6.17
C LEU A 229 31.73 15.33 7.50
N ILE A 230 31.14 14.54 8.40
CA ILE A 230 31.79 14.00 9.58
C ILE A 230 32.14 12.54 9.30
N LYS A 231 33.43 12.21 9.41
CA LYS A 231 33.98 10.88 9.15
C LYS A 231 35.12 10.59 10.12
N HIS A 232 35.28 9.32 10.46
CA HIS A 232 36.46 8.81 11.15
C HIS A 232 37.30 7.97 10.19
N GLN A 233 38.31 7.27 10.72
CA GLN A 233 39.08 6.27 9.99
C GLN A 233 38.24 5.02 9.66
N GLU A 234 38.60 4.33 8.58
CA GLU A 234 37.99 3.05 8.19
C GLU A 234 38.12 2.03 9.34
N GLY A 235 37.08 1.22 9.55
CA GLY A 235 36.95 0.29 10.68
C GLY A 235 36.62 0.95 12.03
N GLY A 236 36.43 2.27 12.08
CA GLY A 236 35.96 2.98 13.28
C GLY A 236 34.53 2.62 13.70
N ASP A 237 34.12 3.02 14.91
CA ASP A 237 32.77 2.75 15.44
C ASP A 237 31.72 3.65 14.75
N PRO A 238 30.75 3.09 13.99
CA PRO A 238 29.69 3.87 13.35
C PRO A 238 28.92 4.77 14.31
N ALA A 239 28.66 4.27 15.54
CA ALA A 239 27.90 5.02 16.54
C ALA A 239 28.64 6.29 16.99
N ALA A 240 29.98 6.25 17.04
CA ALA A 240 30.79 7.40 17.40
C ALA A 240 30.76 8.47 16.29
N VAL A 241 30.86 8.06 15.01
CA VAL A 241 30.78 8.98 13.85
C VAL A 241 29.43 9.72 13.84
N VAL A 242 28.34 8.97 14.03
CA VAL A 242 26.98 9.54 14.05
C VAL A 242 26.80 10.47 15.24
N TYR A 243 27.26 10.07 16.43
CA TYR A 243 27.19 10.91 17.62
C TYR A 243 27.94 12.23 17.43
N ASP A 244 29.16 12.20 16.91
CA ASP A 244 29.95 13.41 16.63
C ASP A 244 29.27 14.33 15.63
N ALA A 245 28.57 13.77 14.62
CA ALA A 245 27.81 14.57 13.67
C ALA A 245 26.64 15.30 14.31
N VAL A 246 25.92 14.64 15.23
CA VAL A 246 24.84 15.26 16.01
C VAL A 246 25.39 16.35 16.93
N GLN A 247 26.52 16.11 17.61
CA GLN A 247 27.15 17.13 18.46
C GLN A 247 27.63 18.33 17.65
N HIS A 248 28.26 18.09 16.49
CA HIS A 248 28.65 19.15 15.57
C HIS A 248 27.44 19.98 15.12
N ALA A 249 26.33 19.33 14.75
CA ALA A 249 25.12 20.01 14.34
C ALA A 249 24.54 20.90 15.44
N LYS A 250 24.46 20.39 16.68
CA LYS A 250 24.03 21.18 17.85
C LYS A 250 24.93 22.38 18.11
N ALA A 251 26.25 22.20 18.05
CA ALA A 251 27.21 23.27 18.31
C ALA A 251 27.22 24.37 17.23
N HIS A 252 26.82 24.04 15.99
CA HIS A 252 26.85 24.96 14.85
C HIS A 252 25.45 25.36 14.38
N ASN A 253 24.39 25.04 15.12
CA ASN A 253 22.98 25.28 14.76
C ASN A 253 22.64 24.80 13.34
N VAL A 254 23.09 23.58 13.00
CA VAL A 254 22.75 22.95 11.72
C VAL A 254 21.33 22.39 11.81
N ASP A 255 20.55 22.49 10.74
CA ASP A 255 19.13 22.11 10.74
C ASP A 255 18.94 20.59 10.68
N VAL A 256 19.75 19.88 9.88
CA VAL A 256 19.55 18.45 9.60
C VAL A 256 20.86 17.66 9.64
N VAL A 257 20.84 16.51 10.30
CA VAL A 257 21.89 15.49 10.26
C VAL A 257 21.40 14.29 9.46
N LEU A 258 22.15 13.91 8.42
CA LEU A 258 21.87 12.71 7.63
C LEU A 258 22.96 11.67 7.88
N SER A 259 22.58 10.52 8.42
CA SER A 259 23.52 9.47 8.83
C SER A 259 23.47 8.27 7.89
N ASP A 260 24.58 8.00 7.21
CA ASP A 260 24.76 6.76 6.42
C ASP A 260 25.10 5.60 7.35
N THR A 261 24.71 4.38 6.98
CA THR A 261 25.00 3.16 7.74
C THR A 261 25.48 2.04 6.83
N ALA A 262 26.16 1.05 7.41
CA ALA A 262 26.49 -0.19 6.71
C ALA A 262 25.21 -0.97 6.32
N GLY A 263 25.31 -1.84 5.30
CA GLY A 263 24.18 -2.61 4.77
C GLY A 263 24.41 -4.11 4.52
N ARG A 264 25.17 -4.83 5.34
CA ARG A 264 25.40 -6.28 5.12
C ARG A 264 24.41 -7.18 5.90
N MET A 265 23.34 -7.66 5.27
CA MET A 265 22.29 -8.45 5.95
C MET A 265 22.53 -9.96 6.00
N HIS A 266 22.81 -10.63 4.87
CA HIS A 266 22.71 -12.11 4.76
C HIS A 266 23.73 -12.94 5.57
N THR A 267 24.75 -12.32 6.14
CA THR A 267 25.83 -13.04 6.84
C THR A 267 26.15 -12.52 8.23
N ASN A 268 25.36 -11.57 8.75
CA ASN A 268 25.73 -10.88 9.98
C ASN A 268 24.53 -10.56 10.88
N VAL A 269 24.25 -11.47 11.83
CA VAL A 269 23.47 -11.16 13.06
C VAL A 269 23.99 -9.88 13.75
N ASN A 270 25.26 -9.55 13.52
CA ASN A 270 25.90 -8.34 14.01
C ASN A 270 25.35 -7.03 13.38
N LEU A 271 24.79 -7.04 12.16
CA LEU A 271 24.33 -5.78 11.54
C LEU A 271 23.17 -5.16 12.33
N MET A 272 22.14 -5.95 12.64
CA MET A 272 20.97 -5.42 13.35
C MET A 272 21.35 -4.93 14.75
N ALA A 273 22.18 -5.68 15.47
CA ALA A 273 22.72 -5.24 16.76
C ALA A 273 23.55 -3.95 16.66
N GLN A 274 24.31 -3.77 15.58
CA GLN A 274 25.02 -2.52 15.31
C GLN A 274 24.06 -1.36 15.02
N LEU A 275 23.01 -1.58 14.23
CA LEU A 275 22.00 -0.55 13.96
C LEU A 275 21.23 -0.15 15.21
N GLU A 276 20.83 -1.13 16.04
CA GLU A 276 20.24 -0.88 17.35
C GLU A 276 21.19 -0.06 18.25
N LYS A 277 22.49 -0.38 18.24
CA LYS A 277 23.50 0.41 18.97
C LYS A 277 23.58 1.84 18.43
N VAL A 278 23.66 2.03 17.12
CA VAL A 278 23.70 3.36 16.48
C VAL A 278 22.47 4.15 16.92
N CYS A 279 21.26 3.60 16.78
CA CYS A 279 20.03 4.28 17.11
C CYS A 279 19.93 4.60 18.61
N ARG A 280 20.34 3.66 19.49
CA ARG A 280 20.35 3.89 20.94
C ARG A 280 21.31 5.00 21.36
N VAL A 281 22.52 5.06 20.78
CA VAL A 281 23.54 6.06 21.15
C VAL A 281 23.21 7.44 20.57
N SER A 282 22.68 7.48 19.35
CA SER A 282 22.45 8.73 18.62
C SER A 282 21.04 9.29 18.74
N SER A 283 20.07 8.50 19.23
CA SER A 283 18.65 8.88 19.41
C SER A 283 18.08 9.61 18.19
N PRO A 284 17.95 8.93 17.02
CA PRO A 284 17.44 9.55 15.81
C PRO A 284 15.97 9.96 15.93
N ASP A 285 15.65 11.11 15.36
CA ASP A 285 14.26 11.57 15.19
C ASP A 285 13.54 10.72 14.16
N LEU A 286 14.24 10.34 13.09
CA LEU A 286 13.70 9.54 12.00
C LEU A 286 14.67 8.44 11.57
N ILE A 287 14.09 7.31 11.21
CA ILE A 287 14.79 6.13 10.69
C ILE A 287 14.14 5.78 9.36
N ILE A 288 14.90 5.92 8.28
CA ILE A 288 14.40 5.76 6.92
C ILE A 288 15.02 4.52 6.31
N PHE A 289 14.18 3.58 5.89
CA PHE A 289 14.62 2.40 5.16
C PHE A 289 14.85 2.74 3.68
N VAL A 290 15.94 2.25 3.10
CA VAL A 290 16.27 2.45 1.69
C VAL A 290 16.52 1.12 0.99
N ASP A 291 15.69 0.83 -0.01
CA ASP A 291 15.82 -0.36 -0.85
C ASP A 291 15.61 -0.06 -2.33
N GLU A 292 15.85 -1.03 -3.21
CA GLU A 292 15.57 -0.94 -4.64
C GLU A 292 14.23 -1.59 -4.99
N ALA A 293 13.42 -0.89 -5.79
CA ALA A 293 12.09 -1.35 -6.19
C ALA A 293 12.15 -2.66 -7.03
N VAL A 294 13.20 -2.80 -7.85
CA VAL A 294 13.40 -3.95 -8.74
C VAL A 294 13.61 -5.29 -8.01
N ALA A 295 13.88 -5.26 -6.71
CA ALA A 295 14.04 -6.47 -5.92
C ALA A 295 12.70 -7.13 -5.51
N GLY A 296 11.56 -6.47 -5.76
CA GLY A 296 10.24 -7.08 -5.55
C GLY A 296 10.03 -7.55 -4.11
N ASN A 297 9.63 -8.81 -3.95
CA ASN A 297 9.38 -9.43 -2.65
C ASN A 297 10.60 -9.48 -1.72
N ASP A 298 11.83 -9.51 -2.25
CA ASP A 298 13.04 -9.47 -1.42
C ASP A 298 13.15 -8.12 -0.69
N ALA A 299 12.72 -7.02 -1.31
CA ALA A 299 12.69 -5.71 -0.65
C ALA A 299 11.62 -5.66 0.44
N VAL A 300 10.49 -6.35 0.22
CA VAL A 300 9.39 -6.47 1.19
C VAL A 300 9.85 -7.21 2.45
N GLU A 301 10.47 -8.38 2.27
CA GLU A 301 10.99 -9.16 3.39
C GLU A 301 12.05 -8.36 4.18
N ARG A 302 12.96 -7.69 3.47
CA ARG A 302 13.98 -6.86 4.11
C ARG A 302 13.37 -5.70 4.89
N ALA A 303 12.38 -5.01 4.33
CA ALA A 303 11.68 -3.93 5.01
C ALA A 303 11.05 -4.42 6.32
N GLN A 304 10.42 -5.60 6.31
CA GLN A 304 9.82 -6.20 7.50
C GLN A 304 10.89 -6.55 8.55
N GLN A 305 12.00 -7.17 8.14
CA GLN A 305 13.10 -7.52 9.05
C GLN A 305 13.73 -6.28 9.69
N PHE A 306 14.01 -5.22 8.92
CA PHE A 306 14.55 -3.97 9.46
C PHE A 306 13.55 -3.29 10.40
N ASN A 307 12.27 -3.19 10.02
CA ASN A 307 11.23 -2.57 10.85
C ASN A 307 11.01 -3.32 12.17
N THR A 308 11.23 -4.64 12.17
CA THR A 308 11.17 -5.46 13.39
C THR A 308 12.35 -5.18 14.33
N ALA A 309 13.57 -5.05 13.78
CA ALA A 309 14.77 -4.80 14.58
C ALA A 309 14.83 -3.34 15.08
N VAL A 310 14.53 -2.39 14.20
CA VAL A 310 14.56 -0.95 14.47
C VAL A 310 13.36 -0.32 13.76
N PRO A 311 12.30 0.08 14.50
CA PRO A 311 11.08 0.62 13.91
C PRO A 311 11.37 1.81 12.98
N ILE A 312 10.99 1.65 11.71
CA ILE A 312 11.23 2.67 10.70
C ILE A 312 10.07 3.69 10.69
N HIS A 313 10.34 4.88 10.18
CA HIS A 313 9.36 5.96 10.05
C HIS A 313 8.84 6.10 8.61
N GLY A 314 9.59 5.57 7.64
CA GLY A 314 9.19 5.52 6.25
C GLY A 314 10.26 4.86 5.38
N SER A 315 9.93 4.66 4.12
CA SER A 315 10.80 3.99 3.15
C SER A 315 11.09 4.87 1.95
N ILE A 316 12.28 4.74 1.37
CA ILE A 316 12.64 5.30 0.06
C ILE A 316 12.97 4.14 -0.86
N LEU A 317 12.34 4.10 -2.03
CA LEU A 317 12.60 3.08 -3.04
C LEU A 317 13.42 3.68 -4.16
N THR A 318 14.57 3.08 -4.46
CA THR A 318 15.46 3.48 -5.55
C THR A 318 15.25 2.61 -6.78
N LYS A 319 15.86 3.02 -7.90
CA LYS A 319 15.78 2.32 -9.19
C LYS A 319 14.33 2.11 -9.64
N THR A 320 13.43 2.98 -9.21
CA THR A 320 12.00 2.88 -9.55
C THR A 320 11.78 3.13 -11.04
N ASP A 321 12.66 3.90 -11.68
CA ASP A 321 12.74 4.07 -13.14
C ASP A 321 12.87 2.75 -13.90
N ALA A 322 13.52 1.75 -13.30
CA ALA A 322 13.72 0.42 -13.87
C ALA A 322 12.67 -0.61 -13.40
N ASP A 323 11.74 -0.23 -12.52
CA ASP A 323 10.70 -1.13 -12.02
C ASP A 323 9.56 -1.29 -13.04
N SER A 324 9.44 -2.50 -13.58
CA SER A 324 8.39 -2.88 -14.52
C SER A 324 7.14 -3.46 -13.83
N LYS A 325 7.21 -3.77 -12.53
CA LYS A 325 6.17 -4.49 -11.79
C LYS A 325 5.43 -3.61 -10.78
N GLY A 326 6.11 -2.77 -10.00
CA GLY A 326 5.46 -1.79 -9.09
C GLY A 326 4.92 -2.34 -7.78
N GLY A 327 4.84 -3.66 -7.60
CA GLY A 327 4.25 -4.28 -6.40
C GLY A 327 5.03 -4.08 -5.10
N ALA A 328 6.35 -3.83 -5.19
CA ALA A 328 7.21 -3.64 -4.02
C ALA A 328 6.78 -2.42 -3.17
N ALA A 329 6.42 -1.31 -3.82
CA ALA A 329 6.00 -0.09 -3.12
C ALA A 329 4.72 -0.31 -2.31
N ILE A 330 3.74 -0.95 -2.94
CA ILE A 330 2.45 -1.31 -2.32
C ILE A 330 2.67 -2.25 -1.14
N SER A 331 3.49 -3.26 -1.34
CA SER A 331 3.73 -4.29 -0.33
C SER A 331 4.49 -3.77 0.87
N ILE A 332 5.54 -2.97 0.65
CA ILE A 332 6.32 -2.36 1.74
C ILE A 332 5.46 -1.42 2.56
N ALA A 333 4.65 -0.57 1.92
CA ALA A 333 3.77 0.37 2.63
C ALA A 333 2.79 -0.37 3.55
N TYR A 334 2.14 -1.43 3.03
CA TYR A 334 1.19 -2.23 3.78
C TYR A 334 1.85 -3.00 4.93
N ILE A 335 2.91 -3.77 4.64
CA ILE A 335 3.52 -4.70 5.60
C ILE A 335 4.25 -3.99 6.72
N THR A 336 4.92 -2.87 6.41
CA THR A 336 5.59 -2.09 7.45
C THR A 336 4.61 -1.20 8.22
N GLY A 337 3.46 -0.88 7.62
CA GLY A 337 2.55 0.15 8.12
C GLY A 337 3.21 1.54 8.13
N LYS A 338 4.15 1.80 7.22
CA LYS A 338 4.92 3.05 7.12
C LYS A 338 4.86 3.58 5.68
N PRO A 339 4.83 4.91 5.49
CA PRO A 339 4.71 5.47 4.15
C PRO A 339 5.97 5.27 3.31
N ILE A 340 5.77 5.21 2.00
CA ILE A 340 6.83 5.53 1.04
C ILE A 340 6.99 7.05 1.04
N LEU A 341 8.20 7.55 1.29
CA LEU A 341 8.50 8.98 1.38
C LEU A 341 8.96 9.54 0.04
N PHE A 342 9.84 8.80 -0.65
CA PHE A 342 10.45 9.22 -1.90
C PHE A 342 10.70 8.04 -2.84
N LEU A 343 10.77 8.34 -4.13
CA LEU A 343 11.19 7.45 -5.20
C LEU A 343 12.49 7.98 -5.84
N GLY A 344 13.50 7.13 -5.90
CA GLY A 344 14.73 7.36 -6.63
C GLY A 344 14.56 6.93 -8.07
N MET A 345 14.50 7.89 -8.99
CA MET A 345 14.08 7.72 -10.39
C MET A 345 15.24 7.84 -11.39
N GLY A 346 16.48 7.64 -10.94
CA GLY A 346 17.68 7.87 -11.75
C GLY A 346 18.94 8.03 -10.92
N GLN A 347 20.01 8.54 -11.52
CA GLN A 347 21.33 8.68 -10.90
C GLN A 347 21.71 10.13 -10.55
N GLY A 348 21.06 11.11 -11.16
CA GLY A 348 21.27 12.54 -10.90
C GLY A 348 20.79 12.95 -9.51
N TYR A 349 21.30 14.09 -9.02
CA TYR A 349 20.93 14.58 -7.69
C TYR A 349 19.45 14.96 -7.58
N ASP A 350 18.87 15.40 -8.70
CA ASP A 350 17.47 15.83 -8.79
C ASP A 350 16.50 14.65 -9.04
N ASP A 351 17.04 13.42 -9.20
CA ASP A 351 16.26 12.20 -9.44
C ASP A 351 15.76 11.57 -8.12
N LEU A 352 15.37 12.39 -7.15
CA LEU A 352 14.68 11.98 -5.92
C LEU A 352 13.33 12.70 -5.87
N LYS A 353 12.26 11.97 -6.20
CA LYS A 353 10.91 12.51 -6.25
C LYS A 353 10.17 12.19 -4.95
N LYS A 354 9.44 13.17 -4.42
CA LYS A 354 8.52 12.94 -3.30
C LYS A 354 7.45 11.94 -3.75
N PHE A 355 7.13 10.98 -2.89
CA PHE A 355 6.10 10.01 -3.19
C PHE A 355 4.72 10.67 -3.07
N ASP A 356 3.87 10.40 -4.05
CA ASP A 356 2.48 10.84 -4.09
C ASP A 356 1.63 9.60 -4.42
N PRO A 357 0.76 9.15 -3.48
CA PRO A 357 -0.13 8.02 -3.70
C PRO A 357 -1.08 8.20 -4.88
N GLU A 358 -1.57 9.43 -5.12
CA GLU A 358 -2.49 9.71 -6.23
C GLU A 358 -1.76 9.57 -7.56
N TRP A 359 -0.62 10.25 -7.70
CA TRP A 359 0.24 10.10 -8.87
C TRP A 359 0.62 8.64 -9.13
N PHE A 360 0.99 7.89 -8.08
CA PHE A 360 1.36 6.49 -8.23
C PHE A 360 0.19 5.64 -8.75
N VAL A 361 -1.00 5.82 -8.19
CA VAL A 361 -2.21 5.13 -8.66
C VAL A 361 -2.55 5.54 -10.09
N ASP A 362 -2.49 6.82 -10.44
CA ASP A 362 -2.71 7.29 -11.82
C ASP A 362 -1.76 6.62 -12.80
N GLN A 363 -0.49 6.50 -12.43
CA GLN A 363 0.50 5.78 -13.23
C GLN A 363 0.17 4.30 -13.41
N LEU A 364 -0.72 3.66 -12.64
CA LEU A 364 -1.14 2.27 -12.86
C LEU A 364 -2.31 2.10 -13.84
N PHE A 365 -3.01 3.19 -14.17
CA PHE A 365 -4.21 3.17 -15.03
C PHE A 365 -4.10 4.05 -16.29
N GLU A 366 -3.04 4.83 -16.44
CA GLU A 366 -2.56 5.38 -17.73
C GLU A 366 -1.96 4.29 -18.63
#